data_AF-A0A918M3S2-F1
#
_entry.id   AF-A0A918M3S2-F1
#
_cell.length_a   1.000
_cell.length_b   1.000
_cell.length_c   1.000
_cell.angle_alpha   90.00
_cell.angle_beta   90.00
_cell.angle_gamma   90.00
#
_symmetry.space_group_name_H-M   'P 1'
#
loop_
_entity.id
_entity.type
_entity.pdbx_description
1 polymer ?
#
loop_
_entity_poly.entity_id
_entity_poly.type
_entity_poly.pdbx_seq_one_letter_code
_entity_poly.pdbx_strand_id
1 'polypeptide(L)'
;MIRIVTRAHIARLENEARAAVEQARQTSGVANEAFGRHVRELYAVTERAEATAAEVSALLARAMEELSAAQQELLLRDIEIRRLRAEREGESLEGRTLTVLLHYGEPHTIYATREEAHADTATHSMPANHVWKPCGERPAAEFKWRGEAFIYNPASNGFRRAQVPLPKPVEGAA
;
A
#
# COMPACT_ATOMS: atom_id res chain seq x y z
N MET A 1 66.65 -7.33 78.51
CA MET A 1 65.91 -6.18 79.06
C MET A 1 64.50 -6.64 79.36
N ILE A 2 64.16 -6.88 80.64
CA ILE A 2 62.83 -7.39 81.03
C ILE A 2 61.97 -6.18 81.41
N ARG A 3 60.86 -5.97 80.70
CA ARG A 3 59.94 -4.85 80.93
C ARG A 3 58.92 -5.29 81.98
N ILE A 4 59.03 -4.77 83.21
CA ILE A 4 58.08 -5.07 84.28
C ILE A 4 56.81 -4.27 84.01
N VAL A 5 55.73 -4.97 83.67
CA VAL A 5 54.45 -4.38 83.36
C VAL A 5 53.57 -4.44 84.62
N THR A 6 52.95 -3.31 84.98
CA THR A 6 52.08 -3.28 86.16
C THR A 6 50.74 -3.96 85.87
N ARG A 7 50.14 -4.58 86.89
CA ARG A 7 48.78 -5.16 86.78
C ARG A 7 47.74 -4.15 86.25
N ALA A 8 47.89 -2.87 86.60
CA ALA A 8 47.03 -1.80 86.12
C ALA A 8 47.11 -1.60 84.60
N HIS A 9 48.30 -1.77 84.00
CA HIS A 9 48.47 -1.66 82.54
C HIS A 9 47.82 -2.83 81.80
N ILE A 10 47.94 -4.06 82.33
CA ILE A 10 47.26 -5.24 81.76
C ILE A 10 45.74 -5.07 81.82
N ALA A 11 45.21 -4.67 82.97
CA ALA A 11 43.76 -4.45 83.13
C ALA A 11 43.22 -3.36 82.19
N ARG A 12 44.02 -2.32 81.92
CA ARG A 12 43.67 -1.26 80.96
C ARG A 12 43.62 -1.80 79.53
N LEU A 13 44.63 -2.57 79.09
CA LEU A 13 44.66 -3.17 77.76
C LEU A 13 43.50 -4.16 77.56
N GLU A 14 43.14 -4.95 78.57
CA GLU A 14 41.99 -5.85 78.53
C GLU A 14 40.66 -5.08 78.40
N ASN A 15 40.52 -3.94 79.07
CA ASN A 15 39.36 -3.07 78.94
C ASN A 15 39.28 -2.42 77.55
N GLU A 16 40.41 -1.91 77.03
CA GLU A 16 40.48 -1.33 75.69
C GLU A 16 40.18 -2.39 74.62
N ALA A 17 40.70 -3.61 74.75
CA ALA A 17 40.40 -4.73 73.86
C ALA A 17 38.91 -5.11 73.87
N ARG A 18 38.30 -5.18 75.06
CA ARG A 18 36.85 -5.43 75.20
C ARG A 18 36.02 -4.32 74.54
N ALA A 19 36.37 -3.05 74.76
CA ALA A 19 35.69 -1.92 74.15
C ALA A 19 35.83 -1.92 72.62
N ALA A 20 37.02 -2.24 72.09
CA ALA A 20 37.26 -2.33 70.66
C ALA A 20 36.45 -3.45 70.00
N VAL A 21 36.36 -4.63 70.64
CA VAL A 21 35.53 -5.75 70.15
C VAL A 21 34.05 -5.36 70.13
N GLU A 22 33.56 -4.70 71.16
CA GLU A 22 32.16 -4.29 71.24
C GLU A 22 31.84 -3.20 70.20
N GLN A 23 32.72 -2.22 70.03
CA GLN A 23 32.59 -1.20 68.99
C GLN A 23 32.62 -1.81 67.58
N ALA A 24 33.50 -2.81 67.35
CA ALA A 24 33.55 -3.52 66.08
C ALA A 24 32.25 -4.30 65.79
N ARG A 25 31.66 -4.94 66.81
CA ARG A 25 30.37 -5.63 66.70
C ARG A 25 29.24 -4.66 66.37
N GLN A 26 29.16 -3.54 67.08
CA GLN A 26 28.14 -2.52 66.83
C GLN A 26 28.27 -1.94 65.41
N THR A 27 29.49 -1.60 65.00
CA THR A 27 29.75 -1.07 63.66
C THR A 27 29.40 -2.11 62.57
N SER A 28 29.76 -3.37 62.78
CA SER A 28 29.43 -4.47 61.88
C SER A 28 27.92 -4.71 61.80
N GLY A 29 27.20 -4.64 62.93
CA GLY A 29 25.74 -4.76 62.96
C GLY A 29 25.05 -3.66 62.15
N VAL A 30 25.42 -2.40 62.37
CA VAL A 30 24.88 -1.25 61.63
C VAL A 30 25.21 -1.35 60.13
N ALA A 31 26.43 -1.75 59.79
CA ALA A 31 26.83 -1.93 58.40
C ALA A 31 26.04 -3.05 57.71
N ASN A 32 25.82 -4.17 58.39
CA ASN A 32 25.07 -5.31 57.86
C ASN A 32 23.58 -4.99 57.69
N GLU A 33 22.99 -4.22 58.61
CA GLU A 33 21.62 -3.71 58.46
C GLU A 33 21.49 -2.73 57.29
N ALA A 34 22.44 -1.81 57.14
CA ALA A 34 22.47 -0.89 56.01
C ALA A 34 22.61 -1.63 54.68
N PHE A 35 23.51 -2.62 54.61
CA PHE A 35 23.67 -3.48 53.44
C PHE A 35 22.39 -4.26 53.14
N GLY A 36 21.77 -4.87 54.15
CA GLY A 36 20.51 -5.60 53.99
C GLY A 36 19.35 -4.73 53.50
N ARG A 37 19.28 -3.46 53.94
CA ARG A 37 18.32 -2.49 53.36
C ARG A 37 18.63 -2.19 51.91
N HIS A 38 19.89 -1.91 51.59
CA HIS A 38 20.30 -1.58 50.23
C HIS A 38 20.04 -2.73 49.24
N VAL A 39 20.32 -3.98 49.62
CA VAL A 39 20.02 -5.15 48.80
C VAL A 39 18.52 -5.25 48.52
N ARG A 40 17.66 -5.06 49.53
CA ARG A 40 16.21 -5.09 49.34
C ARG A 40 15.70 -3.96 48.44
N GLU A 41 16.26 -2.76 48.58
CA GLU A 41 15.93 -1.62 47.71
C GLU A 41 16.33 -1.89 46.27
N LEU A 42 17.53 -2.42 46.03
CA LEU A 42 17.99 -2.82 44.70
C LEU A 42 17.06 -3.85 44.08
N TYR A 43 16.71 -4.91 44.83
CA TYR A 43 15.75 -5.93 44.35
C TYR A 43 14.39 -5.32 44.01
N ALA A 44 13.86 -4.42 44.84
CA ALA A 44 12.58 -3.77 44.57
C ALA A 44 12.62 -2.87 43.32
N VAL A 45 13.76 -2.23 43.05
CA VAL A 45 13.96 -1.41 41.85
C VAL A 45 14.09 -2.30 40.60
N THR A 46 14.85 -3.39 40.68
CA THR A 46 15.00 -4.33 39.54
C THR A 46 13.68 -5.00 39.19
N GLU A 47 12.92 -5.48 40.17
CA GLU A 47 11.60 -6.07 39.94
C GLU A 47 10.65 -5.08 39.24
N ARG A 48 10.64 -3.81 39.68
CA ARG A 48 9.82 -2.78 39.03
C ARG A 48 10.28 -2.49 37.61
N ALA A 49 11.59 -2.46 37.37
CA ALA A 49 12.15 -2.24 36.04
C ALA A 49 11.81 -3.40 35.09
N GLU A 50 11.90 -4.64 35.56
CA GLU A 50 11.54 -5.83 34.78
C GLU A 50 10.05 -5.88 34.46
N ALA A 51 9.18 -5.58 35.43
CA ALA A 51 7.74 -5.48 35.21
C ALA A 51 7.40 -4.41 34.15
N THR A 52 8.03 -3.22 34.26
CA THR A 52 7.85 -2.14 33.28
C THR A 52 8.35 -2.56 31.90
N ALA A 53 9.48 -3.24 31.82
CA ALA A 53 10.03 -3.73 30.57
C ALA A 53 9.12 -4.79 29.91
N ALA A 54 8.52 -5.67 30.70
CA ALA A 54 7.55 -6.65 30.22
C ALA A 54 6.28 -5.98 29.67
N GLU A 55 5.74 -4.97 30.39
CA GLU A 55 4.58 -4.20 29.94
C GLU A 55 4.85 -3.47 28.62
N VAL A 56 5.99 -2.77 28.52
CA VAL A 56 6.40 -2.07 27.29
C VAL A 56 6.60 -3.06 26.14
N SER A 57 7.21 -4.22 26.41
CA SER A 57 7.40 -5.26 25.40
C SER A 57 6.06 -5.79 24.87
N ALA A 58 5.08 -5.99 25.75
CA ALA A 58 3.74 -6.44 25.36
C ALA A 58 2.99 -5.38 24.54
N LEU A 59 3.09 -4.10 24.93
CA LEU A 59 2.51 -2.99 24.17
C LEU A 59 3.13 -2.87 22.77
N LEU A 60 4.46 -3.01 22.68
CA LEU A 60 5.17 -2.96 21.40
C LEU A 60 4.78 -4.12 20.49
N ALA A 61 4.73 -5.34 21.03
CA ALA A 61 4.32 -6.52 20.27
C ALA A 61 2.92 -6.34 19.67
N ARG A 62 1.96 -5.88 20.47
CA ARG A 62 0.60 -5.60 20.02
C ARG A 62 0.55 -4.49 18.97
N ALA A 63 1.29 -3.39 19.17
CA ALA A 63 1.34 -2.31 18.19
C ALA A 63 1.92 -2.77 16.84
N MET A 64 2.93 -3.66 16.87
CA MET A 64 3.49 -4.25 15.65
C MET A 64 2.50 -5.18 14.94
N GLU A 65 1.73 -5.97 15.69
CA GLU A 65 0.66 -6.81 15.13
C GLU A 65 -0.43 -5.96 14.46
N GLU A 66 -0.92 -4.92 15.13
CA GLU A 66 -1.93 -3.99 14.61
C GLU A 66 -1.42 -3.25 13.37
N LEU A 67 -0.16 -2.80 13.38
CA LEU A 67 0.47 -2.16 12.21
C LEU A 67 0.58 -3.12 11.03
N SER A 68 1.01 -4.36 11.26
CA SER A 68 1.12 -5.39 10.23
C SER A 68 -0.23 -5.69 9.60
N ALA A 69 -1.28 -5.85 10.41
CA ALA A 69 -2.64 -6.07 9.93
C ALA A 69 -3.15 -4.88 9.09
N ALA A 70 -2.93 -3.65 9.54
CA ALA A 70 -3.31 -2.45 8.79
C ALA A 70 -2.57 -2.34 7.44
N GLN A 71 -1.27 -2.67 7.41
CA GLN A 71 -0.48 -2.69 6.18
C GLN A 71 -0.99 -3.74 5.19
N GLN A 72 -1.34 -4.93 5.67
CA GLN A 72 -1.94 -5.98 4.84
C GLN A 72 -3.28 -5.55 4.26
N GLU A 73 -4.16 -4.92 5.05
CA GLU A 73 -5.42 -4.40 4.54
C GLU A 73 -5.19 -3.33 3.47
N LEU A 74 -4.28 -2.38 3.70
CA LEU A 74 -3.96 -1.34 2.72
C LEU A 74 -3.49 -1.95 1.39
N LEU A 75 -2.63 -2.97 1.42
CA LEU A 75 -2.19 -3.66 0.21
C LEU A 75 -3.34 -4.32 -0.55
N LEU A 76 -4.26 -4.97 0.16
CA LEU A 76 -5.45 -5.58 -0.45
C LEU A 76 -6.36 -4.51 -1.07
N ARG A 77 -6.56 -3.38 -0.39
CA ARG A 77 -7.35 -2.25 -0.92
C ARG A 77 -6.70 -1.64 -2.15
N ASP A 78 -5.38 -1.49 -2.17
CA ASP A 78 -4.65 -0.98 -3.33
C ASP A 78 -4.78 -1.88 -4.55
N ILE A 79 -4.68 -3.20 -4.35
CA ILE A 79 -4.90 -4.19 -5.41
C ILE A 79 -6.32 -4.05 -5.97
N GLU A 80 -7.31 -3.95 -5.09
CA GLU A 80 -8.71 -3.82 -5.49
C GLU A 80 -8.98 -2.51 -6.23
N ILE A 81 -8.43 -1.39 -5.76
CA ILE A 81 -8.53 -0.10 -6.45
C ILE A 81 -7.91 -0.19 -7.85
N ARG A 82 -6.77 -0.87 -8.01
CA ARG A 82 -6.17 -1.08 -9.33
C ARG A 82 -7.05 -1.93 -10.23
N ARG A 83 -7.64 -3.01 -9.71
CA ARG A 83 -8.60 -3.84 -10.44
C ARG A 83 -9.80 -3.03 -10.92
N LEU A 84 -10.44 -2.30 -10.01
CA LEU A 84 -11.62 -1.47 -10.32
C LEU A 84 -11.30 -0.35 -11.32
N ARG A 85 -10.09 0.23 -11.26
CA ARG A 85 -9.65 1.22 -12.26
C ARG A 85 -9.49 0.58 -13.64
N ALA A 86 -8.87 -0.59 -13.73
CA ALA A 86 -8.70 -1.30 -14.99
C ALA A 86 -10.05 -1.72 -15.61
N GLU A 87 -10.99 -2.20 -14.78
CA GLU A 87 -12.36 -2.50 -15.22
C GLU A 87 -13.05 -1.25 -15.77
N ARG A 88 -12.99 -0.14 -15.04
CA ARG A 88 -13.59 1.12 -15.47
C ARG A 88 -12.97 1.69 -16.75
N GLU A 89 -11.64 1.57 -16.91
CA GLU A 89 -10.96 1.97 -18.15
C GLU A 89 -11.37 1.10 -19.34
N GLY A 90 -11.56 -0.21 -19.13
CA GLY A 90 -12.04 -1.13 -20.17
C GLY A 90 -13.50 -0.93 -20.57
N GLU A 91 -14.34 -0.45 -19.65
CA GLU A 91 -15.78 -0.21 -19.84
C GLU A 91 -16.10 1.16 -20.45
N SER A 92 -15.15 2.10 -20.50
CA SER A 92 -15.42 3.43 -21.05
C SER A 92 -15.67 3.37 -22.56
N LEU A 93 -16.94 3.48 -22.95
CA LEU A 93 -17.36 3.65 -24.34
C LEU A 93 -17.25 5.12 -24.81
N GLU A 94 -16.93 6.05 -23.91
CA GLU A 94 -16.87 7.47 -24.21
C GLU A 94 -15.78 7.76 -25.27
N GLY A 95 -16.20 8.37 -26.39
CA GLY A 95 -15.31 8.67 -27.51
C GLY A 95 -14.93 7.46 -28.39
N ARG A 96 -15.32 6.23 -28.02
CA ARG A 96 -15.09 5.04 -28.85
C ARG A 96 -15.92 5.14 -30.13
N THR A 97 -15.25 4.94 -31.26
CA THR A 97 -15.89 4.90 -32.57
C THR A 97 -16.23 3.45 -32.91
N LEU A 98 -17.50 3.16 -33.16
CA LEU A 98 -17.98 1.90 -33.72
C LEU A 98 -18.20 2.06 -35.23
N THR A 99 -18.07 0.98 -35.99
CA THR A 99 -18.39 0.96 -37.42
C THR A 99 -19.62 0.11 -37.67
N VAL A 100 -20.67 0.71 -38.23
CA VAL A 100 -21.86 0.01 -38.70
C VAL A 100 -21.65 -0.35 -40.16
N LEU A 101 -21.72 -1.63 -40.48
CA LEU A 101 -21.72 -2.13 -41.85
C LEU A 101 -23.15 -2.13 -42.38
N LEU A 102 -23.35 -1.47 -43.51
CA LEU A 102 -24.63 -1.38 -44.22
C LEU A 102 -24.57 -2.25 -45.48
N HIS A 103 -25.64 -3.00 -45.74
CA HIS A 103 -25.87 -3.70 -47.01
C HIS A 103 -27.04 -3.02 -47.74
N TYR A 104 -26.78 -2.36 -48.87
CA TYR A 104 -27.79 -1.53 -49.57
C TYR A 104 -28.54 -0.55 -48.65
N GLY A 105 -27.82 0.08 -47.72
CA GLY A 105 -28.38 1.07 -46.80
C GLY A 105 -29.09 0.49 -45.57
N GLU A 106 -29.28 -0.82 -45.48
CA GLU A 106 -29.81 -1.48 -44.30
C GLU A 106 -28.69 -1.87 -43.33
N PRO A 107 -28.84 -1.64 -42.01
CA PRO A 107 -27.91 -2.14 -41.00
C PRO A 107 -27.74 -3.64 -41.09
N HIS A 108 -26.50 -4.07 -41.33
CA HIS A 108 -26.13 -5.48 -41.32
C HIS A 108 -25.60 -5.88 -39.95
N THR A 109 -24.45 -5.32 -39.55
CA THR A 109 -23.74 -5.66 -38.30
C THR A 109 -22.92 -4.47 -37.79
N ILE A 110 -22.61 -4.45 -36.50
CA ILE A 110 -21.81 -3.41 -35.84
C ILE A 110 -20.47 -4.00 -35.38
N TYR A 111 -19.37 -3.31 -35.65
CA TYR A 111 -18.01 -3.72 -35.33
C TYR A 111 -17.29 -2.66 -34.49
N ALA A 112 -16.28 -3.11 -33.75
CA ALA A 112 -15.45 -2.21 -32.94
C ALA A 112 -14.52 -1.37 -33.83
N THR A 113 -14.11 -1.91 -34.99
CA THR A 113 -13.23 -1.21 -35.94
C THR A 113 -13.78 -1.29 -37.37
N ARG A 114 -13.29 -0.39 -38.23
CA ARG A 114 -13.65 -0.38 -39.65
C ARG A 114 -13.03 -1.58 -40.38
N GLU A 115 -11.84 -1.97 -39.97
CA GLU A 115 -11.06 -3.04 -40.55
C GLU A 115 -11.76 -4.40 -40.34
N GLU A 116 -12.35 -4.63 -39.16
CA GLU A 116 -13.22 -5.78 -38.89
C GLU A 116 -14.46 -5.80 -39.80
N ALA A 117 -15.15 -4.66 -39.93
CA ALA A 117 -16.32 -4.54 -40.81
C ALA A 117 -15.97 -4.85 -42.27
N HIS A 118 -14.81 -4.37 -42.73
CA HIS A 118 -14.32 -4.64 -44.08
C HIS A 118 -13.97 -6.12 -44.29
N ALA A 119 -13.27 -6.73 -43.32
CA ALA A 119 -12.90 -8.14 -43.38
C ALA A 119 -14.13 -9.04 -43.45
N ASP A 120 -15.20 -8.70 -42.72
CA ASP A 120 -16.42 -9.50 -42.70
C ASP A 120 -17.11 -9.58 -44.07
N THR A 121 -17.05 -8.51 -44.89
CA THR A 121 -17.62 -8.56 -46.25
C THR A 121 -16.99 -9.61 -47.15
N ALA A 122 -15.75 -10.04 -46.86
CA ALA A 122 -15.11 -11.13 -47.60
C ALA A 122 -15.87 -12.46 -47.44
N THR A 123 -16.59 -12.64 -46.32
CA THR A 123 -17.46 -13.80 -46.09
C THR A 123 -18.79 -13.71 -46.85
N HIS A 124 -19.15 -12.51 -47.33
CA HIS A 124 -20.39 -12.20 -48.04
C HIS A 124 -20.18 -11.89 -49.53
N SER A 125 -19.28 -12.63 -50.18
CA SER A 125 -19.01 -12.55 -51.62
C SER A 125 -18.39 -11.23 -52.11
N MET A 126 -17.74 -10.48 -51.23
CA MET A 126 -16.86 -9.38 -51.63
C MET A 126 -15.44 -9.93 -51.83
N PRO A 127 -14.72 -9.57 -52.90
CA PRO A 127 -13.33 -10.00 -53.07
C PRO A 127 -12.46 -9.53 -51.89
N ALA A 128 -11.61 -10.41 -51.35
CA ALA A 128 -10.70 -10.05 -50.25
C ALA A 128 -9.71 -8.93 -50.63
N ASN A 129 -9.49 -8.70 -51.93
CA ASN A 129 -8.68 -7.60 -52.46
C ASN A 129 -9.53 -6.35 -52.81
N HIS A 130 -10.77 -6.27 -52.36
CA HIS A 130 -11.63 -5.10 -52.59
C HIS A 130 -11.03 -3.85 -51.96
N VAL A 131 -10.83 -2.81 -52.77
CA VAL A 131 -10.32 -1.51 -52.31
C VAL A 131 -11.48 -0.63 -51.89
N TRP A 132 -11.64 -0.48 -50.58
CA TRP A 132 -12.63 0.42 -49.98
C TRP A 132 -12.32 1.88 -50.28
N LYS A 133 -13.33 2.63 -50.73
CA LYS A 133 -13.23 4.06 -51.04
C LYS A 133 -14.11 4.89 -50.11
N PRO A 134 -13.73 6.16 -49.83
CA PRO A 134 -14.61 7.08 -49.12
C PRO A 134 -15.98 7.17 -49.79
N CYS A 135 -17.02 6.96 -49.00
CA CYS A 135 -18.39 7.16 -49.45
C CYS A 135 -18.67 8.66 -49.47
N GLY A 136 -18.89 9.23 -50.67
CA GLY A 136 -19.34 10.61 -50.82
C GLY A 136 -20.79 10.80 -50.37
N GLU A 137 -21.44 11.87 -50.82
CA GLU A 137 -22.80 12.25 -50.41
C GLU A 137 -23.91 11.35 -50.98
N ARG A 138 -23.57 10.37 -51.81
CA ARG A 138 -24.54 9.44 -52.40
C ARG A 138 -25.32 8.65 -51.32
N PRO A 139 -26.62 8.37 -51.55
CA PRO A 139 -27.43 7.54 -50.66
C PRO A 139 -26.78 6.20 -50.33
N ALA A 140 -26.93 5.74 -49.08
CA ALA A 140 -26.37 4.45 -48.65
C ALA A 140 -26.93 3.25 -49.45
N ALA A 141 -28.18 3.36 -49.94
CA ALA A 141 -28.83 2.36 -50.77
C ALA A 141 -28.14 2.14 -52.14
N GLU A 142 -27.34 3.09 -52.61
CA GLU A 142 -26.57 2.95 -53.86
C GLU A 142 -25.28 2.15 -53.69
N PHE A 143 -24.91 1.82 -52.45
CA PHE A 143 -23.72 1.03 -52.15
C PHE A 143 -24.13 -0.37 -51.71
N LYS A 144 -23.60 -1.40 -52.40
CA LYS A 144 -23.75 -2.79 -51.96
C LYS A 144 -23.27 -2.97 -50.52
N TRP A 145 -22.09 -2.43 -50.21
CA TRP A 145 -21.53 -2.41 -48.86
C TRP A 145 -21.00 -1.02 -48.53
N ARG A 146 -21.30 -0.53 -47.32
CA ARG A 146 -20.85 0.78 -46.83
C ARG A 146 -20.58 0.72 -45.33
N GLY A 147 -19.42 1.20 -44.90
CA GLY A 147 -19.12 1.40 -43.48
C GLY A 147 -19.46 2.82 -43.04
N GLU A 148 -20.19 2.97 -41.94
CA GLU A 148 -20.41 4.27 -41.28
C GLU A 148 -19.88 4.25 -39.86
N ALA A 149 -19.11 5.28 -39.50
CA ALA A 149 -18.56 5.45 -38.17
C ALA A 149 -19.55 6.19 -37.25
N PHE A 150 -19.71 5.69 -36.02
CA PHE A 150 -20.56 6.26 -34.98
C PHE A 150 -19.77 6.40 -33.68
N ILE A 151 -19.98 7.49 -32.95
CA ILE A 151 -19.31 7.78 -31.67
C ILE A 151 -20.36 7.74 -30.57
N TYR A 152 -20.10 7.01 -29.49
CA TYR A 152 -20.94 7.04 -28.30
C TYR A 152 -20.89 8.42 -27.64
N ASN A 153 -22.05 9.00 -27.39
CA ASN A 153 -22.22 10.27 -26.71
C ASN A 153 -22.85 10.00 -25.32
N PRO A 154 -22.07 10.12 -24.23
CA PRO A 154 -22.59 9.86 -22.89
C PRO A 154 -23.67 10.87 -22.48
N ALA A 155 -23.60 12.11 -22.97
CA ALA A 155 -24.57 13.16 -22.63
C ALA A 155 -26.00 12.87 -23.11
N SER A 156 -26.15 12.04 -24.15
CA SER A 156 -27.46 11.65 -24.69
C SER A 156 -27.77 10.16 -24.51
N ASN A 157 -26.88 9.40 -23.85
CA ASN A 157 -26.92 7.95 -23.78
C ASN A 157 -27.21 7.29 -25.16
N GLY A 158 -26.52 7.75 -26.20
CA GLY A 158 -26.81 7.34 -27.58
C GLY A 158 -25.61 7.52 -28.51
N PHE A 159 -25.74 7.10 -29.76
CA PHE A 159 -24.68 7.20 -30.76
C PHE A 159 -24.95 8.33 -31.74
N ARG A 160 -23.89 9.07 -32.11
CA ARG A 160 -23.94 10.05 -33.20
C ARG A 160 -23.02 9.61 -34.34
N ARG A 161 -23.43 9.84 -35.58
CA ARG A 161 -22.57 9.59 -36.74
C ARG A 161 -21.32 10.47 -36.67
N ALA A 162 -20.15 9.86 -36.83
CA ALA A 162 -18.89 10.58 -36.99
C ALA A 162 -18.88 11.27 -38.36
N GLN A 163 -18.85 12.60 -38.38
CA GLN A 163 -18.61 13.36 -39.59
C GLN A 163 -17.11 13.58 -39.73
N VAL A 164 -16.49 12.96 -40.73
CA VAL A 164 -15.10 13.29 -41.09
C VAL A 164 -15.14 14.60 -41.87
N PRO A 165 -14.48 15.69 -41.41
CA PRO A 165 -14.40 16.92 -42.17
C PRO A 165 -13.75 16.64 -43.53
N LEU A 166 -14.36 17.11 -44.61
CA LEU A 166 -13.71 17.11 -45.92
C LEU A 166 -12.38 17.88 -45.79
N PRO A 167 -11.24 17.32 -46.28
CA PRO A 167 -10.02 18.09 -46.34
C PRO A 167 -10.28 19.34 -47.17
N LYS A 168 -10.05 20.53 -46.59
CA LYS A 168 -10.13 21.79 -47.32
C LYS A 168 -9.13 21.71 -48.47
N PRO A 169 -9.51 22.05 -49.72
CA PRO A 169 -8.52 22.21 -50.77
C PRO A 169 -7.53 23.28 -50.31
N VAL A 170 -6.25 22.96 -50.34
CA VAL A 170 -5.19 23.95 -50.19
C VAL A 170 -5.23 24.79 -51.47
N GLU A 171 -5.93 25.92 -51.43
CA GLU A 171 -5.85 26.92 -52.49
C GLU A 171 -4.42 27.47 -52.50
N GLY A 172 -3.62 27.09 -53.49
CA GLY A 172 -2.28 27.61 -53.67
C GLY A 172 -1.32 26.64 -54.36
N ALA A 173 -1.57 26.34 -55.63
CA ALA A 173 -0.53 25.87 -56.55
C ALA A 173 -0.96 26.07 -58.01
N ALA A 174 -0.77 27.30 -58.50
CA ALA A 174 -0.35 27.70 -59.86
C ALA A 174 -0.59 29.19 -60.05
#